data_AF-A0A2I0NAQ7-F1
#
_entry.id   AF-A0A2I0NAQ7-F1
#
_cell.length_a   1.000
_cell.length_b   1.000
_cell.length_c   1.000
_cell.angle_alpha   90.00
_cell.angle_beta   90.00
_cell.angle_gamma   90.00
#
_symmetry.space_group_name_H-M   'P 1'
#
loop_
_entity.id
_entity.type
_entity.pdbx_description
1 polymer ?
#
loop_
_entity_poly.entity_id
_entity_poly.type
_entity_poly.pdbx_seq_one_letter_code
_entity_poly.pdbx_strand_id
1 'polypeptide(L)'
;MPISIILLGVFIIFLNFKIGYSTIKKLSISTYALDIVCLLAFLLMCIRPLVFWERVYVNLGGFFVFSTLAFYFITIKLTKPEQKKLFSSFFTFFMVAFLLQLIIPYFQMDLFEPSLILLSVVIGLLTYLTSKNVTIAFSTIFIGYPLLSISWFLLKELTLPFETLLLGTGNLFEMSVLSMLTVFLTVASAEIIKNFTTKLKLNLLKHKKEINNEL
;
A
#
# COMPACT_ATOMS: atom_id res chain seq x y z
N MET A 1 -2.23 -16.82 -7.02
CA MET A 1 -2.01 -17.66 -5.81
C MET A 1 -0.53 -17.99 -5.54
N PRO A 2 0.31 -18.43 -6.50
CA PRO A 2 1.71 -18.73 -6.17
C PRO A 2 2.54 -17.46 -5.90
N ILE A 3 2.29 -16.39 -6.67
CA ILE A 3 3.09 -15.15 -6.58
C ILE A 3 2.88 -14.42 -5.24
N SER A 4 1.65 -14.28 -4.74
CA SER A 4 1.42 -13.66 -3.43
C SER A 4 2.06 -14.39 -2.25
N ILE A 5 2.08 -15.72 -2.26
CA ILE A 5 2.74 -16.50 -1.21
C ILE A 5 4.26 -16.28 -1.30
N ILE A 6 4.82 -16.24 -2.50
CA ILE A 6 6.24 -15.90 -2.72
C ILE A 6 6.52 -14.48 -2.23
N LEU A 7 5.68 -13.49 -2.58
CA LEU A 7 5.85 -12.10 -2.15
C LEU A 7 5.70 -11.94 -0.63
N LEU A 8 4.77 -12.67 0.00
CA LEU A 8 4.63 -12.70 1.45
C LEU A 8 5.88 -13.30 2.08
N GLY A 9 6.42 -14.39 1.51
CA GLY A 9 7.68 -15.00 1.93
C GLY A 9 8.85 -14.04 1.83
N VAL A 10 8.99 -13.32 0.71
CA VAL A 10 10.00 -12.27 0.51
C VAL A 10 9.84 -11.15 1.54
N PHE A 11 8.60 -10.73 1.81
CA PHE A 11 8.32 -9.70 2.81
C PHE A 11 8.73 -10.17 4.21
N ILE A 12 8.36 -11.38 4.62
CA ILE A 12 8.75 -11.98 5.90
C ILE A 12 10.28 -12.10 6.00
N ILE A 13 10.97 -12.44 4.92
CA ILE A 13 12.44 -12.44 4.87
C ILE A 13 12.98 -11.02 5.15
N PHE A 14 12.46 -9.99 4.48
CA PHE A 14 12.88 -8.61 4.72
C PHE A 14 12.66 -8.16 6.18
N LEU A 15 11.55 -8.56 6.80
CA LEU A 15 11.29 -8.31 8.21
C LEU A 15 12.35 -8.94 9.12
N ASN A 16 12.66 -10.23 8.89
CA ASN A 16 13.65 -10.97 9.66
C ASN A 16 15.08 -10.39 9.53
N PHE A 17 15.44 -9.92 8.33
CA PHE A 17 16.72 -9.25 8.09
C PHE A 17 16.73 -7.79 8.57
N LYS A 18 15.66 -7.31 9.22
CA LYS A 18 15.49 -5.92 9.70
C LYS A 18 15.63 -4.88 8.59
N ILE A 19 15.49 -5.29 7.33
CA ILE A 19 15.45 -4.39 6.19
C ILE A 19 14.15 -3.59 6.33
N GLY A 20 14.21 -2.26 6.26
CA GLY A 20 13.04 -1.39 6.46
C GLY A 20 12.45 -1.39 7.88
N TYR A 21 13.17 -1.90 8.89
CA TYR A 21 12.75 -1.77 10.30
C TYR A 21 12.55 -0.31 10.72
N SER A 22 13.36 0.62 10.18
CA SER A 22 13.16 2.08 10.34
C SER A 22 11.75 2.51 9.91
N THR A 23 11.26 1.97 8.81
CA THR A 23 9.92 2.24 8.26
C THR A 23 8.82 1.69 9.16
N ILE A 24 8.94 0.43 9.58
CA ILE A 24 7.94 -0.22 10.44
C ILE A 24 7.87 0.45 11.80
N LYS A 25 9.02 0.87 12.34
CA LYS A 25 9.09 1.64 13.58
C LYS A 25 8.37 3.00 13.45
N LYS A 26 8.45 3.66 12.28
CA LYS A 26 7.68 4.90 12.00
C LYS A 26 6.18 4.65 11.96
N LEU A 27 5.75 3.43 11.60
CA LEU A 27 4.34 3.04 11.65
C LEU A 27 3.84 2.72 13.06
N SER A 28 4.73 2.65 14.07
CA SER A 28 4.38 2.23 15.44
C SER A 28 3.78 0.82 15.52
N ILE A 29 4.09 -0.04 14.55
CA ILE A 29 3.70 -1.45 14.55
C ILE A 29 4.88 -2.26 15.09
N SER A 30 4.61 -3.14 16.07
CA SER A 30 5.60 -4.12 16.52
C SER A 30 5.89 -5.11 15.41
N THR A 31 7.17 -5.42 15.16
CA THR A 31 7.54 -6.46 14.17
C THR A 31 6.90 -7.79 14.49
N TYR A 32 6.84 -8.18 15.76
CA TYR A 32 6.15 -9.40 16.19
C TYR A 32 4.66 -9.40 15.86
N ALA A 33 4.00 -8.25 15.99
CA ALA A 33 2.58 -8.13 15.63
C ALA A 33 2.39 -8.28 14.11
N LEU A 34 3.31 -7.71 13.32
CA LEU A 34 3.28 -7.85 11.87
C LEU A 34 3.53 -9.30 11.44
N ASP A 35 4.50 -9.99 12.06
CA ASP A 35 4.79 -11.41 11.80
C ASP A 35 3.59 -12.29 12.12
N ILE A 36 2.93 -12.05 13.27
CA ILE A 36 1.69 -12.76 13.67
C ILE A 36 0.58 -12.51 12.65
N VAL A 37 0.38 -11.26 12.22
CA VAL A 37 -0.63 -10.92 11.19
C VAL A 37 -0.33 -11.64 9.88
N CYS A 38 0.93 -11.65 9.42
CA CYS A 38 1.35 -12.36 8.20
C CYS A 38 1.17 -13.88 8.32
N LEU A 39 1.47 -14.47 9.48
CA LEU A 39 1.31 -15.90 9.73
C LEU A 39 -0.16 -16.31 9.81
N LEU A 40 -0.99 -15.53 10.52
CA LEU A 40 -2.45 -15.71 10.53
C LEU A 40 -3.04 -15.58 9.12
N ALA A 41 -2.56 -14.62 8.34
CA ALA A 41 -2.96 -14.47 6.94
C ALA A 41 -2.73 -15.76 6.15
N PHE A 42 -1.52 -16.30 6.26
CA PHE A 42 -1.11 -17.51 5.56
C PHE A 42 -2.00 -18.69 5.96
N LEU A 43 -2.23 -18.90 7.26
CA LEU A 43 -3.09 -19.97 7.76
C LEU A 43 -4.55 -19.81 7.28
N LEU A 44 -5.09 -18.60 7.38
CA LEU A 44 -6.47 -18.30 6.97
C LEU A 44 -6.66 -18.35 5.45
N MET A 45 -5.59 -18.18 4.65
CA MET A 45 -5.64 -18.37 3.20
C MET A 45 -5.77 -19.83 2.79
N CYS A 46 -5.28 -20.78 3.61
CA CYS A 46 -5.47 -22.21 3.37
C CYS A 46 -6.93 -22.64 3.55
N ILE A 47 -7.77 -21.79 4.16
CA ILE A 47 -9.20 -22.04 4.32
C ILE A 47 -9.93 -21.69 3.01
N ARG A 48 -10.84 -22.56 2.59
CA ARG A 48 -11.68 -22.33 1.41
C ARG A 48 -12.48 -21.01 1.57
N PRO A 49 -12.61 -20.18 0.51
CA PRO A 49 -13.41 -18.96 0.59
C PRO A 49 -14.84 -19.24 1.08
N LEU A 50 -15.31 -18.45 2.03
CA LEU A 50 -16.69 -18.48 2.52
C LEU A 50 -17.62 -17.85 1.49
N VAL A 51 -18.80 -18.43 1.29
CA VAL A 51 -19.84 -17.85 0.44
C VAL A 51 -20.81 -17.09 1.34
N PHE A 52 -20.87 -15.77 1.18
CA PHE A 52 -21.74 -14.89 1.98
C PHE A 52 -23.08 -14.62 1.29
N TRP A 53 -23.05 -14.56 -0.04
CA TRP A 53 -24.21 -14.42 -0.93
C TRP A 53 -23.91 -15.21 -2.21
N GLU A 54 -24.92 -15.57 -3.01
CA GLU A 54 -24.77 -16.33 -4.27
C GLU A 54 -23.62 -15.84 -5.19
N ARG A 55 -23.29 -14.55 -5.12
CA ARG A 55 -22.22 -13.91 -5.92
C ARG A 55 -21.12 -13.25 -5.08
N VAL A 56 -21.12 -13.41 -3.76
CA VAL A 56 -20.14 -12.80 -2.85
C VAL A 56 -19.36 -13.89 -2.11
N TYR A 57 -18.07 -13.96 -2.43
CA TYR A 57 -17.12 -14.90 -1.86
C TYR A 57 -16.09 -14.15 -1.04
N VAL A 58 -15.82 -14.60 0.18
CA VAL A 58 -14.86 -14.00 1.10
C VAL A 58 -13.78 -15.00 1.46
N ASN A 59 -12.53 -14.77 1.06
CA ASN A 59 -11.40 -15.51 1.62
C ASN A 59 -10.90 -14.79 2.88
N LEU A 60 -10.87 -15.57 3.97
CA LEU A 60 -10.59 -15.06 5.30
C LEU A 60 -9.15 -14.55 5.45
N GLY A 61 -8.17 -15.15 4.77
CA GLY A 61 -6.78 -14.73 4.88
C GLY A 61 -6.52 -13.34 4.35
N GLY A 62 -6.95 -13.05 3.12
CA GLY A 62 -6.85 -11.71 2.54
C GLY A 62 -7.70 -10.69 3.28
N PHE A 63 -8.93 -11.07 3.65
CA PHE A 63 -9.84 -10.18 4.36
C PHE A 63 -9.33 -9.82 5.75
N PHE A 64 -8.73 -10.77 6.49
CA PHE A 64 -8.26 -10.57 7.85
C PHE A 64 -7.06 -9.62 7.91
N VAL A 65 -6.05 -9.81 7.06
CA VAL A 65 -4.89 -8.89 6.99
C VAL A 65 -5.35 -7.49 6.66
N PHE A 66 -6.19 -7.40 5.63
CA PHE A 66 -6.69 -6.13 5.18
C PHE A 66 -7.49 -5.41 6.27
N SER A 67 -8.50 -6.08 6.85
CA SER A 67 -9.35 -5.49 7.89
C SER A 67 -8.57 -5.12 9.14
N THR A 68 -7.62 -5.95 9.57
CA THR A 68 -6.79 -5.68 10.76
C THR A 68 -5.91 -4.45 10.55
N LEU A 69 -5.24 -4.34 9.40
CA LEU A 69 -4.39 -3.19 9.09
C LEU A 69 -5.20 -1.94 8.80
N ALA A 70 -6.31 -2.04 8.07
CA ALA A 70 -7.22 -0.93 7.85
C ALA A 70 -7.78 -0.40 9.17
N PHE A 71 -8.22 -1.29 10.07
CA PHE A 71 -8.70 -0.91 11.39
C PHE A 71 -7.59 -0.26 12.24
N TYR A 72 -6.37 -0.80 12.21
CA TYR A 72 -5.20 -0.20 12.83
C TYR A 72 -4.96 1.23 12.32
N PHE A 73 -5.00 1.45 11.02
CA PHE A 73 -4.78 2.77 10.41
C PHE A 73 -5.93 3.77 10.66
N ILE A 74 -7.16 3.28 10.81
CA ILE A 74 -8.32 4.11 11.19
C ILE A 74 -8.24 4.50 12.68
N THR A 75 -7.74 3.60 13.54
CA THR A 75 -7.68 3.79 14.99
C THR A 75 -6.43 4.53 15.46
N ILE A 76 -5.40 4.68 14.61
CA ILE A 76 -4.28 5.57 14.89
C ILE A 76 -4.82 6.99 15.14
N LYS A 77 -4.44 7.57 16.28
CA LYS A 77 -4.71 8.97 16.60
C LYS A 77 -3.88 9.88 15.69
N LEU A 78 -4.40 10.14 14.50
CA LEU A 78 -3.91 11.20 13.62
C LEU A 78 -4.37 12.56 14.15
N THR A 79 -3.50 13.56 14.06
CA THR A 79 -3.88 14.95 14.34
C THR A 79 -4.87 15.47 13.28
N LYS A 80 -5.70 16.48 13.61
CA LYS A 80 -6.62 17.11 12.63
C LYS A 80 -5.95 17.48 11.28
N PRO A 81 -4.74 18.08 11.22
CA PRO A 81 -4.08 18.35 9.94
C PRO A 81 -3.66 17.08 9.19
N GLU A 82 -3.29 16.01 9.89
CA GLU A 82 -2.93 14.73 9.28
C GLU A 82 -4.15 14.00 8.72
N GLN A 83 -5.29 14.06 9.43
CA GLN A 83 -6.56 13.54 8.93
C GLN A 83 -6.99 14.23 7.63
N LYS A 84 -6.87 15.57 7.55
CA LYS A 84 -7.15 16.32 6.33
C LYS A 84 -6.25 15.90 5.17
N LYS A 85 -4.95 15.70 5.43
CA LYS A 85 -4.00 15.22 4.42
C LYS A 85 -4.35 13.81 3.95
N LEU A 86 -4.67 12.90 4.87
CA LEU A 86 -5.09 11.54 4.54
C LEU A 86 -6.35 11.54 3.68
N PHE A 87 -7.35 12.34 4.05
CA PHE A 87 -8.59 12.45 3.28
C PHE A 87 -8.34 13.04 1.88
N SER A 88 -7.50 14.09 1.78
CA SER A 88 -7.11 14.67 0.50
C SER A 88 -6.37 13.67 -0.38
N SER A 89 -5.38 12.96 0.16
CA SER A 89 -4.61 11.97 -0.60
C SER A 89 -5.47 10.78 -1.02
N PHE A 90 -6.40 10.35 -0.16
CA PHE A 90 -7.39 9.35 -0.48
C PHE A 90 -8.32 9.82 -1.62
N PHE A 91 -8.85 11.02 -1.53
CA PHE A 91 -9.71 11.58 -2.57
C PHE A 91 -8.98 11.74 -3.91
N THR A 92 -7.71 12.18 -3.88
CA THR A 92 -6.85 12.24 -5.07
C THR A 92 -6.60 10.86 -5.66
N PHE A 93 -6.27 9.85 -4.85
CA PHE A 93 -6.10 8.47 -5.31
C PHE A 93 -7.35 7.98 -6.03
N PHE A 94 -8.51 8.16 -5.40
CA PHE A 94 -9.79 7.74 -5.93
C PHE A 94 -10.12 8.45 -7.26
N MET A 95 -9.99 9.78 -7.31
CA MET A 95 -10.29 10.56 -8.51
C MET A 95 -9.33 10.24 -9.66
N VAL A 96 -8.02 10.08 -9.39
CA VAL A 96 -7.04 9.73 -10.42
C VAL A 96 -7.37 8.37 -11.02
N ALA A 97 -7.63 7.37 -10.18
CA ALA A 97 -7.91 6.04 -10.66
C ALA A 97 -9.28 5.94 -11.39
N PHE A 98 -10.29 6.68 -10.90
CA PHE A 98 -11.58 6.81 -11.59
C PHE A 98 -11.45 7.50 -12.96
N LEU A 99 -10.66 8.59 -13.06
CA LEU A 99 -10.42 9.28 -14.33
C LEU A 99 -9.60 8.43 -15.31
N LEU A 100 -8.58 7.71 -14.84
CA LEU A 100 -7.79 6.77 -15.66
C LEU A 100 -8.70 5.73 -16.31
N GLN A 101 -9.70 5.23 -15.58
CA GLN A 101 -10.69 4.30 -16.10
C GLN A 101 -11.59 4.93 -17.18
N LEU A 102 -12.01 6.18 -17.02
CA LEU A 102 -12.80 6.87 -18.05
C LEU A 102 -12.00 7.14 -19.33
N ILE A 103 -10.70 7.41 -19.20
CA ILE A 103 -9.83 7.76 -20.34
C ILE A 103 -9.36 6.51 -21.09
N ILE A 104 -9.15 5.39 -20.39
CA ILE A 104 -8.61 4.16 -20.97
C ILE A 104 -9.70 3.07 -20.95
N PRO A 105 -10.56 2.99 -21.98
CA PRO A 105 -11.70 2.06 -22.03
C PRO A 105 -11.31 0.57 -22.10
N TYR A 106 -10.02 0.26 -22.32
CA TYR A 106 -9.44 -1.09 -22.28
C TYR A 106 -8.53 -1.32 -21.09
N PHE A 107 -8.52 -0.43 -20.10
CA PHE A 107 -7.96 -0.74 -18.79
C PHE A 107 -8.96 -1.68 -18.12
N GLN A 108 -9.01 -2.91 -18.61
CA GLN A 108 -9.64 -4.00 -17.90
C GLN A 108 -8.82 -4.08 -16.62
N MET A 109 -9.39 -3.62 -15.51
CA MET A 109 -8.86 -3.89 -14.20
C MET A 109 -9.05 -5.39 -13.93
N ASP A 110 -8.36 -6.22 -14.71
CA ASP A 110 -7.89 -7.47 -14.18
C ASP A 110 -7.00 -7.04 -13.02
N LEU A 111 -7.46 -7.37 -11.82
CA LEU A 111 -6.90 -6.98 -10.52
C LEU A 111 -5.48 -7.54 -10.28
N PHE A 112 -4.78 -7.88 -11.36
CA PHE A 112 -3.43 -8.39 -11.47
C PHE A 112 -2.59 -7.65 -12.52
N GLU A 113 -3.12 -6.62 -13.18
CA GLU A 113 -2.29 -5.85 -14.08
C GLU A 113 -1.16 -5.16 -13.28
N PRO A 114 0.10 -5.30 -13.72
CA PRO A 114 1.24 -4.55 -13.18
C PRO A 114 1.00 -3.03 -13.15
N SER A 115 0.10 -2.53 -14.01
CA SER A 115 -0.33 -1.15 -14.10
C SER A 115 -0.98 -0.64 -12.79
N LEU A 116 -1.81 -1.44 -12.12
CA LEU A 116 -2.45 -1.10 -10.84
C LEU A 116 -1.45 -1.08 -9.68
N ILE A 117 -0.48 -2.00 -9.70
CA ILE A 117 0.61 -2.03 -8.72
C ILE A 117 1.45 -0.76 -8.87
N LEU A 118 1.85 -0.44 -10.10
CA LEU A 118 2.67 0.73 -10.40
C LEU A 118 1.92 2.03 -10.06
N LEU A 119 0.62 2.10 -10.33
CA LEU A 119 -0.24 3.21 -9.91
C LEU A 119 -0.26 3.35 -8.38
N SER A 120 -0.37 2.25 -7.64
CA SER A 120 -0.35 2.24 -6.18
C SER A 120 1.01 2.72 -5.62
N VAL A 121 2.12 2.30 -6.22
CA VAL A 121 3.48 2.77 -5.88
C VAL A 121 3.60 4.28 -6.10
N VAL A 122 3.17 4.76 -7.27
CA VAL A 122 3.22 6.17 -7.64
C VAL A 122 2.39 7.02 -6.69
N ILE A 123 1.16 6.60 -6.37
CA ILE A 123 0.31 7.39 -5.47
C ILE A 123 0.81 7.31 -4.02
N GLY A 124 1.38 6.18 -3.59
CA GLY A 124 2.09 6.09 -2.32
C GLY A 124 3.25 7.07 -2.21
N LEU A 125 4.08 7.13 -3.25
CA LEU A 125 5.19 8.08 -3.35
C LEU A 125 4.69 9.53 -3.34
N LEU A 126 3.69 9.86 -4.15
CA LEU A 126 3.11 11.21 -4.19
C LEU A 126 2.51 11.60 -2.84
N THR A 127 1.79 10.70 -2.19
CA THR A 127 1.22 10.90 -0.86
C THR A 127 2.32 11.11 0.18
N TYR A 128 3.39 10.32 0.11
CA TYR A 128 4.53 10.50 0.99
C TYR A 128 5.25 11.83 0.75
N LEU A 129 5.48 12.23 -0.50
CA LEU A 129 6.14 13.48 -0.85
C LEU A 129 5.35 14.71 -0.39
N THR A 130 4.02 14.67 -0.55
CA THR A 130 3.11 15.76 -0.16
C THR A 130 2.89 15.82 1.36
N SER A 131 2.64 14.68 2.00
CA SER A 131 2.33 14.63 3.43
C SER A 131 3.58 14.65 4.31
N LYS A 132 4.71 14.17 3.78
CA LYS A 132 5.95 13.82 4.51
C LYS A 132 5.72 12.87 5.68
N ASN A 133 4.62 12.11 5.65
CA ASN A 133 4.23 11.20 6.70
C ASN A 133 4.04 9.79 6.12
N VAL A 134 4.85 8.84 6.62
CA VAL A 134 4.82 7.44 6.19
C VAL A 134 3.48 6.79 6.49
N THR A 135 2.90 7.07 7.67
CA THR A 135 1.62 6.51 8.11
C THR A 135 0.50 6.94 7.17
N ILE A 136 0.48 8.21 6.76
CA ILE A 136 -0.54 8.71 5.81
C ILE A 136 -0.40 8.02 4.45
N ALA A 137 0.83 7.89 3.93
CA ALA A 137 1.07 7.17 2.68
C ALA A 137 0.64 5.70 2.75
N PHE A 138 0.92 5.05 3.90
CA PHE A 138 0.51 3.67 4.15
C PHE A 138 -1.01 3.53 4.17
N SER A 139 -1.70 4.38 4.94
CA SER A 139 -3.16 4.36 5.06
C SER A 139 -3.84 4.65 3.72
N THR A 140 -3.31 5.58 2.91
CA THR A 140 -3.89 5.90 1.60
C THR A 140 -3.82 4.73 0.63
N ILE A 141 -2.69 4.00 0.57
CA ILE A 141 -2.59 2.81 -0.30
C ILE A 141 -3.48 1.69 0.24
N PHE A 142 -3.39 1.40 1.55
CA PHE A 142 -4.15 0.30 2.14
C PHE A 142 -5.64 0.50 2.00
N ILE A 143 -6.16 1.69 2.30
CA ILE A 143 -7.60 1.98 2.26
C ILE A 143 -8.07 2.27 0.83
N GLY A 144 -7.26 2.99 0.03
CA GLY A 144 -7.59 3.42 -1.33
C GLY A 144 -7.91 2.28 -2.28
N TYR A 145 -7.10 1.23 -2.27
CA TYR A 145 -7.22 0.13 -3.22
C TYR A 145 -8.51 -0.73 -3.08
N PRO A 146 -8.91 -1.18 -1.89
CA PRO A 146 -10.17 -1.90 -1.71
C PRO A 146 -11.39 -1.04 -2.02
N LEU A 147 -11.36 0.26 -1.70
CA LEU A 147 -12.43 1.18 -2.09
C LEU A 147 -12.55 1.29 -3.60
N LEU A 148 -11.42 1.34 -4.31
CA LEU A 148 -11.39 1.25 -5.78
C LEU A 148 -12.02 -0.06 -6.29
N SER A 149 -11.66 -1.18 -5.67
CA SER A 149 -12.14 -2.51 -6.05
C SER A 149 -13.66 -2.66 -5.84
N ILE A 150 -14.17 -2.12 -4.72
CA ILE A 150 -15.61 -2.07 -4.42
C ILE A 150 -16.33 -1.15 -5.41
N SER A 151 -15.80 0.04 -5.69
CA SER A 151 -16.37 0.96 -6.67
C SER A 151 -16.40 0.35 -8.07
N TRP A 152 -15.37 -0.39 -8.45
CA TRP A 152 -15.32 -1.14 -9.71
C TRP A 152 -16.40 -2.21 -9.78
N PHE A 153 -16.55 -3.02 -8.73
CA PHE A 153 -17.62 -4.01 -8.64
C PHE A 153 -19.00 -3.36 -8.78
N LEU A 154 -19.24 -2.24 -8.10
CA LEU A 154 -20.52 -1.50 -8.19
C LEU A 154 -20.77 -0.97 -9.61
N LEU A 155 -19.75 -0.40 -10.27
CA LEU A 155 -19.84 0.07 -11.65
C LEU A 155 -20.14 -1.06 -12.63
N LYS A 156 -19.53 -2.23 -12.41
CA LYS A 156 -19.78 -3.41 -13.23
C LYS A 156 -21.14 -4.02 -13.00
N GLU A 157 -21.62 -4.13 -11.76
CA GLU A 157 -22.98 -4.62 -11.48
C GLU A 157 -24.05 -3.74 -12.18
N LEU A 158 -23.78 -2.44 -12.31
CA LEU A 158 -24.66 -1.51 -13.03
C LEU A 158 -24.61 -1.65 -14.57
N THR A 159 -23.55 -2.24 -15.14
CA THR A 159 -23.31 -2.28 -16.60
C THR A 159 -23.31 -3.69 -17.20
N LEU A 160 -22.97 -4.72 -16.41
CA LEU A 160 -22.85 -6.13 -16.78
C LEU A 160 -23.28 -7.02 -15.59
N PRO A 161 -24.49 -7.59 -15.57
CA PRO A 161 -25.11 -8.16 -14.36
C PRO A 161 -24.60 -9.56 -13.94
N PHE A 162 -23.40 -10.01 -14.36
CA PHE A 162 -22.95 -11.39 -14.16
C PHE A 162 -21.57 -11.58 -13.51
N GLU A 163 -20.99 -10.54 -12.90
CA GLU A 163 -19.71 -10.69 -12.20
C GLU A 163 -19.86 -11.07 -10.72
N THR A 164 -18.98 -11.95 -10.24
CA THR A 164 -18.90 -12.33 -8.82
C THR A 164 -17.97 -11.39 -8.07
N LEU A 165 -18.42 -10.89 -6.91
CA LEU A 165 -17.57 -10.17 -5.97
C LEU A 165 -16.73 -11.17 -5.18
N LEU A 166 -15.42 -11.14 -5.40
CA LEU A 166 -14.46 -11.96 -4.67
C LEU A 166 -13.68 -11.06 -3.70
N LEU A 167 -14.14 -10.99 -2.45
CA LEU A 167 -13.47 -10.30 -1.36
C LEU A 167 -12.40 -11.19 -0.72
N GLY A 168 -11.23 -10.63 -0.40
CA GLY A 168 -10.15 -11.33 0.29
C GLY A 168 -9.53 -12.52 -0.45
N THR A 169 -10.01 -12.89 -1.65
CA THR A 169 -9.40 -13.95 -2.49
C THR A 169 -8.07 -13.49 -3.03
N GLY A 170 -7.36 -14.39 -3.75
CA GLY A 170 -6.03 -14.18 -4.33
C GLY A 170 -5.73 -12.71 -4.57
N ASN A 171 -6.49 -12.05 -5.43
CA ASN A 171 -6.31 -10.65 -5.83
C ASN A 171 -6.18 -9.67 -4.64
N LEU A 172 -7.07 -9.67 -3.64
CA LEU A 172 -7.01 -8.73 -2.52
C LEU A 172 -5.90 -9.07 -1.51
N PHE A 173 -5.60 -10.36 -1.32
CA PHE A 173 -4.45 -10.76 -0.50
C PHE A 173 -3.13 -10.39 -1.21
N GLU A 174 -2.96 -10.75 -2.48
CA GLU A 174 -1.80 -10.39 -3.30
C GLU A 174 -1.62 -8.89 -3.28
N MET A 175 -2.72 -8.14 -3.41
CA MET A 175 -2.71 -6.67 -3.35
C MET A 175 -2.40 -6.14 -1.97
N SER A 176 -2.83 -6.76 -0.87
CA SER A 176 -2.42 -6.35 0.48
C SER A 176 -0.92 -6.56 0.71
N VAL A 177 -0.37 -7.70 0.26
CA VAL A 177 1.06 -8.02 0.33
C VAL A 177 1.85 -7.10 -0.59
N LEU A 178 1.38 -6.87 -1.81
CA LEU A 178 1.94 -5.91 -2.75
C LEU A 178 1.87 -4.49 -2.22
N SER A 179 0.81 -4.11 -1.53
CA SER A 179 0.68 -2.80 -0.88
C SER A 179 1.71 -2.66 0.22
N MET A 180 1.88 -3.67 1.08
CA MET A 180 2.91 -3.67 2.13
C MET A 180 4.32 -3.56 1.51
N LEU A 181 4.59 -4.35 0.47
CA LEU A 181 5.88 -4.37 -0.22
C LEU A 181 6.14 -3.09 -1.02
N THR A 182 5.11 -2.53 -1.64
CA THR A 182 5.11 -1.24 -2.33
C THR A 182 5.44 -0.12 -1.36
N VAL A 183 4.76 -0.04 -0.22
CA VAL A 183 5.06 1.03 0.74
C VAL A 183 6.44 0.82 1.34
N PHE A 184 6.85 -0.43 1.58
CA PHE A 184 8.20 -0.74 2.01
C PHE A 184 9.24 -0.21 1.01
N LEU A 185 9.06 -0.49 -0.29
CA LEU A 185 9.92 0.00 -1.36
C LEU A 185 9.86 1.53 -1.49
N THR A 186 8.68 2.14 -1.43
CA THR A 186 8.47 3.59 -1.48
C THR A 186 9.23 4.29 -0.36
N VAL A 187 9.13 3.80 0.87
CA VAL A 187 9.79 4.42 2.02
C VAL A 187 11.29 4.13 2.02
N ALA A 188 11.71 2.92 1.67
CA ALA A 188 13.13 2.61 1.50
C ALA A 188 13.76 3.51 0.43
N SER A 189 13.10 3.68 -0.72
CA SER A 189 13.52 4.58 -1.80
C SER A 189 13.59 6.03 -1.31
N ALA A 190 12.58 6.50 -0.58
CA ALA A 190 12.57 7.84 -0.02
C ALA A 190 13.71 8.08 1.00
N GLU A 191 14.04 7.08 1.82
CA GLU A 191 15.14 7.15 2.79
C GLU A 191 16.50 7.15 2.08
N ILE A 192 16.67 6.35 1.03
CA ILE A 192 17.85 6.38 0.15
C ILE A 192 18.00 7.76 -0.48
N ILE A 193 16.95 8.31 -1.10
CA ILE A 193 16.96 9.64 -1.71
C ILE A 193 17.32 10.71 -0.68
N LYS A 194 16.71 10.67 0.51
CA LYS A 194 17.03 11.63 1.59
C LYS A 194 18.51 11.55 1.99
N ASN A 195 19.07 10.35 2.12
CA ASN A 195 20.48 10.16 2.47
C ASN A 195 21.41 10.71 1.38
N PHE A 196 21.11 10.46 0.10
CA PHE A 196 21.84 11.03 -1.03
C PHE A 196 21.79 12.57 -1.03
N THR A 197 20.60 13.14 -0.89
CA THR A 197 20.42 14.60 -0.88
C THR A 197 21.18 15.26 0.28
N THR A 198 21.20 14.59 1.45
CA THR A 198 21.92 15.09 2.63
C THR A 198 23.44 15.04 2.42
N LYS A 199 23.96 13.93 1.88
CA LYS A 199 25.38 13.80 1.52
C LYS A 199 25.80 14.84 0.48
N LEU A 200 24.98 15.06 -0.55
CA LEU A 200 25.22 16.09 -1.57
C LEU A 200 25.31 17.49 -0.95
N LYS A 201 24.36 17.86 -0.09
CA LYS A 201 24.39 19.17 0.60
C LYS A 201 25.64 19.33 1.48
N LEU A 202 26.04 18.29 2.20
CA LEU A 202 27.25 18.31 3.03
C LEU A 202 28.52 18.49 2.19
N ASN A 203 28.62 17.79 1.06
CA ASN A 203 29.76 17.93 0.14
C ASN A 203 29.80 19.32 -0.50
N LEU A 204 28.66 19.87 -0.91
CA LEU A 204 28.58 21.23 -1.45
C LEU A 204 28.96 22.29 -0.40
N LEU A 205 28.58 22.09 0.87
CA LEU A 205 28.96 22.98 1.97
C LEU A 205 30.45 22.89 2.31
N LYS A 206 31.06 21.71 2.22
CA LYS A 206 32.53 21.54 2.37
C LYS A 206 33.26 22.25 1.25
N HIS A 207 32.86 22.02 0.00
CA HIS A 207 33.50 22.61 -1.16
C HIS A 207 33.38 24.15 -1.17
N LYS A 208 32.26 24.70 -0.69
CA LYS A 208 32.07 26.15 -0.52
C LYS A 208 32.96 26.73 0.59
N LYS A 209 33.23 25.98 1.66
CA LYS A 209 34.16 26.40 2.72
C LYS A 209 35.62 26.37 2.25
N GLU A 210 35.99 25.39 1.43
CA GLU A 210 37.33 25.31 0.85
C GLU A 210 37.61 26.51 -0.06
N ILE A 211 36.67 26.86 -0.96
CA ILE A 211 36.79 28.05 -1.83
C ILE A 211 36.88 29.36 -1.02
N ASN A 212 36.15 29.48 0.09
CA ASN A 212 36.17 30.69 0.92
C ASN A 212 37.41 30.81 1.82
N ASN A 213 38.16 29.72 2.04
CA ASN A 213 39.41 29.76 2.82
C ASN A 213 40.65 30.01 1.94
N GLU A 214 40.50 29.93 0.61
CA GLU A 214 41.55 30.23 -0.37
C GLU A 214 41.53 31.68 -0.90
N LEU A 215 40.51 32.46 -0.51
CA LEU A 215 40.34 33.89 -0.78
C LEU A 215 40.66 34.74 0.47
#